data_AF-A0A2U3QIE9-F1
#
_entry.id   AF-A0A2U3QIE9-F1
#
_cell.length_a   1.000
_cell.length_b   1.000
_cell.length_c   1.000
_cell.angle_alpha   90.00
_cell.angle_beta   90.00
_cell.angle_gamma   90.00
#
_symmetry.space_group_name_H-M   'P 1'
#
loop_
_entity.id
_entity.type
_entity.pdbx_description
1 polymer ?
#
loop_
_entity_poly.entity_id
_entity_poly.type
_entity_poly.pdbx_seq_one_letter_code
_entity_poly.pdbx_strand_id
1 'polypeptide(L)'
;MDWYSKQIHVKRSLYRQQFQKPKTKSAIRDIDLTDRLARELYVWKLVCPTNDNNLVFPSPQGKMTQHDNVVKRYFNSALRSAGLKQVSFHSLRHSNASFRIHVGQNVKYIQNSWAMQALM
;
A
#
# COMPACT_ATOMS: atom_id res chain seq x y z
N MET A 1 8.17 -7.24 -6.20
CA MET A 1 8.90 -6.76 -5.02
C MET A 1 10.28 -7.35 -5.11
N ASP A 2 11.29 -6.49 -4.97
CA ASP A 2 12.68 -6.93 -4.91
C ASP A 2 13.09 -6.99 -3.44
N TRP A 3 13.39 -8.20 -2.97
CA TRP A 3 13.75 -8.45 -1.58
C TRP A 3 15.22 -8.12 -1.29
N TYR A 4 16.08 -8.13 -2.33
CA TYR A 4 17.50 -7.82 -2.20
C TYR A 4 17.70 -6.32 -2.10
N SER A 5 17.12 -5.55 -3.03
CA SER A 5 17.15 -4.08 -2.98
C SER A 5 16.12 -3.46 -2.04
N LYS A 6 15.21 -4.26 -1.47
CA LYS A 6 14.12 -3.83 -0.57
C LYS A 6 13.22 -2.77 -1.22
N GLN A 7 12.86 -2.98 -2.49
CA GLN A 7 12.03 -2.05 -3.24
C GLN A 7 10.69 -2.64 -3.71
N ILE A 8 9.65 -1.80 -3.67
CA ILE A 8 8.36 -2.06 -4.31
C ILE A 8 8.26 -1.23 -5.59
N HIS A 9 8.20 -1.94 -6.71
CA HIS A 9 7.91 -1.36 -8.01
C HIS A 9 6.40 -1.22 -8.22
N VAL A 10 5.90 0.01 -8.16
CA VAL A 10 4.49 0.32 -8.43
C VAL A 10 4.31 0.54 -9.93
N LYS A 11 3.92 -0.52 -10.65
CA LYS A 11 3.78 -0.50 -12.13
C LYS A 11 2.35 -0.71 -12.63
N ARG A 12 1.43 -1.09 -11.76
CA ARG A 12 0.02 -1.40 -12.08
C ARG A 12 -0.85 -1.27 -10.83
N SER A 13 -2.15 -1.08 -11.02
CA SER A 13 -3.14 -1.09 -9.95
C SER A 13 -4.18 -2.18 -10.19
N LEU A 14 -4.78 -2.70 -9.12
CA LEU A 14 -5.92 -3.61 -9.20
C LEU A 14 -7.18 -2.84 -8.84
N TYR A 15 -8.12 -2.72 -9.76
CA TYR A 15 -9.41 -2.06 -9.52
C TYR A 15 -10.53 -2.91 -10.11
N ARG A 16 -11.60 -3.14 -9.34
CA ARG A 16 -12.72 -4.02 -9.72
C ARG A 16 -12.25 -5.38 -10.26
N GLN A 17 -11.24 -5.99 -9.63
CA GLN A 17 -10.63 -7.27 -10.05
C GLN A 17 -10.00 -7.26 -11.45
N GLN A 18 -9.62 -6.08 -11.94
CA GLN A 18 -8.92 -5.93 -13.21
C GLN A 18 -7.60 -5.19 -12.98
N PHE A 19 -6.53 -5.70 -13.58
CA PHE A 19 -5.26 -5.00 -13.59
C PHE A 19 -5.33 -3.83 -14.57
N GLN A 20 -5.04 -2.64 -14.07
CA GLN A 20 -4.99 -1.42 -14.85
C GLN A 20 -3.56 -0.92 -14.93
N LYS A 21 -3.17 -0.49 -16.13
CA LYS A 21 -1.90 0.21 -16.33
C LYS A 21 -2.04 1.65 -15.83
N PRO A 22 -0.98 2.23 -15.24
CA PRO A 22 -1.00 3.61 -14.81
C PRO A 22 -1.27 4.54 -15.99
N LYS A 23 -2.10 5.55 -15.78
CA LYS A 23 -2.47 6.52 -16.83
C LYS A 23 -1.29 7.42 -17.21
N THR A 24 -0.33 7.62 -16.32
CA THR A 24 0.81 8.52 -16.50
C THR A 24 2.14 7.85 -16.12
N LYS A 25 3.25 8.33 -16.68
CA LYS A 25 4.60 7.87 -16.31
C LYS A 25 4.91 8.17 -14.84
N SER A 26 4.44 9.29 -14.30
CA SER A 26 4.62 9.69 -12.90
C SER A 26 3.96 8.75 -11.89
N ALA A 27 2.98 7.95 -12.32
CA ALA A 27 2.36 6.96 -11.45
C ALA A 27 3.20 5.68 -11.33
N ILE A 28 4.15 5.46 -12.24
CA ILE A 28 5.16 4.40 -12.15
C ILE A 28 6.28 4.90 -11.24
N ARG A 29 6.53 4.20 -10.14
CA ARG A 29 7.53 4.61 -9.17
C ARG A 29 8.04 3.45 -8.34
N ASP A 30 9.24 3.62 -7.81
CA ASP A 30 9.87 2.69 -6.91
C ASP A 30 9.82 3.25 -5.50
N ILE A 31 9.45 2.38 -4.56
CA ILE A 31 9.27 2.72 -3.15
C ILE A 31 10.23 1.88 -2.34
N ASP A 32 11.16 2.54 -1.66
CA ASP A 32 12.07 1.91 -0.74
C ASP A 32 11.32 1.42 0.51
N LEU A 33 11.66 0.21 0.95
CA LEU A 33 11.14 -0.40 2.16
C LEU A 33 12.14 -0.26 3.28
N THR A 34 11.62 0.05 4.46
CA THR A 34 12.39 -0.09 5.69
C THR A 34 12.60 -1.57 6.01
N ASP A 35 13.67 -1.88 6.73
CA ASP A 35 13.95 -3.26 7.16
C ASP A 35 12.81 -3.87 7.95
N ARG A 36 12.15 -3.06 8.78
CA ARG A 36 10.97 -3.46 9.52
C ARG A 36 9.85 -3.86 8.58
N LEU A 37 9.51 -3.02 7.60
CA LEU A 37 8.43 -3.33 6.66
C LEU A 37 8.74 -4.54 5.78
N ALA A 38 9.99 -4.69 5.33
CA ALA A 38 10.41 -5.86 4.58
C ALA A 38 10.25 -7.15 5.41
N ARG A 39 10.62 -7.12 6.69
CA ARG A 39 10.43 -8.25 7.61
C ARG A 39 8.95 -8.60 7.80
N GLU A 40 8.10 -7.62 8.09
CA GLU A 40 6.66 -7.85 8.27
C GLU A 40 6.02 -8.45 7.01
N LEU A 41 6.38 -7.95 5.82
CA LEU A 41 5.90 -8.49 4.55
C LEU A 41 6.42 -9.92 4.29
N TYR A 42 7.63 -10.24 4.73
CA TYR A 42 8.18 -11.59 4.63
C TYR A 42 7.42 -12.57 5.54
N VAL A 43 7.19 -12.21 6.80
CA VAL A 43 6.39 -13.01 7.74
C VAL A 43 4.99 -13.24 7.19
N TRP A 44 4.35 -12.19 6.69
CA TRP A 44 3.05 -12.30 6.05
C TRP A 44 3.07 -13.25 4.84
N LYS A 45 4.11 -13.20 4.00
CA LYS A 45 4.23 -14.08 2.83
C LYS A 45 4.24 -15.56 3.18
N LEU A 46 4.75 -15.94 4.36
CA LEU A 46 4.77 -17.34 4.82
C LEU A 46 3.38 -17.90 5.10
N VAL A 47 2.45 -17.05 5.55
CA VAL A 47 1.07 -17.43 5.89
C VAL A 47 0.06 -17.02 4.81
N CYS A 48 0.51 -16.30 3.80
CA CYS A 48 -0.33 -15.80 2.72
C CYS A 48 -0.94 -16.95 1.92
N PRO A 49 -2.26 -16.95 1.67
CA PRO A 49 -2.89 -17.93 0.79
C PRO A 49 -2.24 -17.95 -0.60
N THR A 50 -2.00 -19.17 -1.10
CA THR A 50 -1.52 -19.38 -2.48
C THR A 50 -2.53 -18.81 -3.46
N ASN A 51 -2.03 -18.13 -4.50
CA ASN A 51 -2.88 -17.57 -5.53
C ASN A 51 -2.16 -17.46 -6.87
N ASP A 52 -2.90 -17.66 -7.96
CA ASP A 52 -2.37 -17.71 -9.33
C ASP A 52 -1.75 -16.37 -9.79
N ASN A 53 -2.18 -15.27 -9.17
CA ASN A 53 -1.76 -13.93 -9.53
C ASN A 53 -0.54 -13.44 -8.73
N ASN A 54 0.01 -14.29 -7.84
CA ASN A 54 1.12 -13.97 -6.94
C ASN A 54 0.93 -12.63 -6.20
N LEU A 55 -0.31 -12.37 -5.76
CA LEU A 55 -0.70 -11.21 -4.97
C LEU A 55 -0.11 -11.33 -3.57
N VAL A 56 0.44 -10.22 -3.09
CA VAL A 56 0.90 -10.11 -1.70
C VAL A 56 -0.29 -10.04 -0.74
N PHE A 57 -1.43 -9.46 -1.16
CA PHE A 57 -2.63 -9.36 -0.33
C PHE A 57 -3.87 -9.91 -1.08
N PRO A 58 -4.01 -11.25 -1.17
CA PRO A 58 -5.18 -11.88 -1.77
C PRO A 58 -6.37 -11.89 -0.79
N SER A 59 -7.55 -12.26 -1.30
CA SER A 59 -8.69 -12.57 -0.43
C SER A 59 -8.39 -13.84 0.36
N PRO A 60 -9.17 -14.16 1.41
CA PRO A 60 -8.99 -15.43 2.14
C PRO A 60 -9.09 -16.68 1.24
N GLN A 61 -9.75 -16.57 0.09
CA GLN A 61 -9.87 -17.63 -0.92
C GLN A 61 -8.77 -17.58 -2.01
N GLY A 62 -7.72 -16.78 -1.83
CA GLY A 62 -6.67 -16.61 -2.84
C GLY A 62 -7.09 -15.77 -4.05
N LYS A 63 -8.24 -15.09 -4.03
CA LYS A 63 -8.73 -14.31 -5.18
C LYS A 63 -8.25 -12.86 -5.13
N MET A 64 -8.42 -12.15 -6.25
CA MET A 64 -8.22 -10.72 -6.32
C MET A 64 -9.08 -9.99 -5.28
N THR A 65 -8.46 -9.14 -4.47
CA THR A 65 -9.15 -8.37 -3.44
C THR A 65 -9.91 -7.19 -4.05
N GLN A 66 -11.06 -6.89 -3.46
CA GLN A 66 -11.82 -5.68 -3.75
C GLN A 66 -11.66 -4.70 -2.58
N HIS A 67 -11.32 -3.45 -2.89
CA HIS A 67 -11.06 -2.41 -1.91
C HIS A 67 -12.18 -2.29 -0.87
N ASP A 68 -13.44 -2.21 -1.32
CA ASP A 68 -14.60 -2.02 -0.44
C ASP A 68 -14.77 -3.16 0.55
N ASN A 69 -14.52 -4.40 0.14
CA ASN A 69 -14.57 -5.56 1.02
C ASN A 69 -13.46 -5.51 2.06
N VAL A 70 -12.25 -5.11 1.66
CA VAL A 70 -11.13 -4.97 2.59
C VAL A 70 -11.41 -3.89 3.64
N VAL A 71 -11.90 -2.73 3.20
CA VAL A 71 -12.24 -1.60 4.08
C VAL A 71 -13.32 -2.00 5.08
N LYS A 72 -14.46 -2.51 4.60
CA LYS A 72 -15.62 -2.78 5.45
C LYS A 72 -15.37 -3.92 6.43
N ARG A 73 -14.71 -5.00 5.99
CA ARG A 73 -14.58 -6.23 6.79
C ARG A 73 -13.37 -6.21 7.72
N TYR A 74 -12.23 -5.72 7.26
CA TYR A 74 -10.98 -5.81 8.01
C TYR A 74 -10.54 -4.45 8.56
N PHE A 75 -10.43 -3.44 7.70
CA PHE A 75 -9.83 -2.16 8.11
C PHE A 75 -10.68 -1.42 9.16
N ASN A 76 -11.97 -1.26 8.90
CA ASN A 76 -12.87 -0.59 9.86
C ASN A 76 -13.00 -1.39 11.16
N SER A 77 -12.93 -2.73 11.09
CA SER A 77 -12.95 -3.58 12.28
C SER A 77 -11.66 -3.42 13.11
N ALA A 78 -10.52 -3.34 12.44
CA ALA A 78 -9.23 -3.08 13.09
C ALA A 78 -9.20 -1.71 13.77
N LEU A 79 -9.73 -0.66 13.13
CA LEU A 79 -9.86 0.67 13.73
C LEU A 79 -10.71 0.64 14.99
N ARG A 80 -11.88 -0.02 14.94
CA ARG A 80 -12.76 -0.16 16.13
C ARG A 80 -12.08 -0.92 17.26
N SER A 81 -11.40 -2.03 16.93
CA SER A 81 -10.68 -2.85 17.92
C SER A 81 -9.53 -2.08 18.57
N ALA A 82 -8.91 -1.15 17.84
CA ALA A 82 -7.88 -0.25 18.34
C ALA A 82 -8.44 0.99 19.07
N GLY A 83 -9.76 1.15 19.17
CA GLY A 83 -10.39 2.34 19.77
C GLY A 83 -10.20 3.63 18.96
N LEU A 84 -9.88 3.51 17.67
CA LEU A 84 -9.59 4.64 16.80
C LEU A 84 -10.84 5.14 16.06
N LYS A 85 -10.85 6.43 15.74
CA LYS A 85 -11.84 7.02 14.83
C LYS A 85 -11.76 6.37 13.46
N GLN A 86 -12.87 6.36 12.74
CA GLN A 86 -12.86 5.93 11.34
C GLN A 86 -11.99 6.86 10.51
N VAL A 87 -10.98 6.30 9.86
CA VAL A 87 -10.10 6.97 8.91
C VAL A 87 -10.11 6.19 7.60
N SER A 88 -9.69 6.82 6.50
CA SER A 88 -9.59 6.15 5.20
C SER A 88 -8.15 5.78 4.87
N PHE A 89 -7.94 4.89 3.88
CA PHE A 89 -6.61 4.64 3.32
C PHE A 89 -5.95 5.93 2.76
N HIS A 90 -6.76 6.87 2.28
CA HIS A 90 -6.27 8.16 1.83
C HIS A 90 -5.77 9.02 3.01
N SER A 91 -6.48 8.99 4.13
CA SER A 91 -6.05 9.65 5.37
C SER A 91 -4.72 9.07 5.88
N LEU A 92 -4.55 7.74 5.89
CA LEU A 92 -3.29 7.10 6.25
C LEU A 92 -2.12 7.57 5.38
N ARG A 93 -2.39 7.72 4.08
CA ARG A 93 -1.40 8.25 3.14
C ARG A 93 -1.02 9.68 3.50
N HIS A 94 -1.98 10.55 3.78
CA HIS A 94 -1.68 11.92 4.22
C HIS A 94 -0.89 11.95 5.53
N SER A 95 -1.27 11.15 6.52
CA SER A 95 -0.56 11.08 7.81
C SER A 95 0.91 10.70 7.64
N ASN A 96 1.21 9.72 6.78
CA ASN A 96 2.59 9.32 6.51
C ASN A 96 3.37 10.48 5.86
N ALA A 97 2.74 11.27 4.96
CA ALA A 97 3.41 12.40 4.29
C ALA A 97 3.75 13.49 5.30
N SER A 98 2.76 13.88 6.12
CA SER A 98 2.94 14.85 7.19
C SER A 98 4.01 14.43 8.18
N PHE A 99 4.04 13.14 8.58
CA PHE A 99 5.06 12.61 9.48
C PHE A 99 6.47 12.75 8.91
N ARG A 100 6.66 12.44 7.62
CA ARG A 100 7.97 12.55 6.96
C ARG A 100 8.44 14.00 6.80
N ILE A 101 7.51 14.90 6.47
CA ILE A 101 7.80 16.34 6.43
C ILE A 101 8.21 16.83 7.82
N HIS A 102 7.52 16.38 8.86
CA HIS A 102 7.84 16.74 10.24
C HIS A 102 9.23 16.26 10.69
N VAL A 103 9.64 15.06 10.27
CA VAL A 103 10.99 14.51 10.52
C VAL A 103 12.07 15.17 9.63
N GLY A 104 11.69 16.14 8.78
CA GLY A 104 12.63 16.92 7.96
C GLY A 104 13.08 16.23 6.67
N GLN A 105 12.35 15.22 6.18
CA GLN A 105 12.68 14.59 4.90
C GLN A 105 12.47 15.56 3.73
N ASN A 106 13.33 15.46 2.72
CA ASN A 106 13.27 16.28 1.52
C ASN A 106 11.92 16.12 0.78
N VAL A 107 11.20 17.23 0.60
CA VAL A 107 9.86 17.26 0.01
C VAL A 107 9.84 16.72 -1.43
N LYS A 108 10.88 16.98 -2.24
CA LYS A 108 10.96 16.44 -3.61
C LYS A 108 11.11 14.92 -3.62
N TYR A 109 11.86 14.37 -2.66
CA TYR A 109 11.99 12.92 -2.52
C TYR A 109 10.65 12.29 -2.08
N ILE A 110 9.94 12.91 -1.13
CA ILE A 110 8.59 12.48 -0.75
C ILE A 110 7.66 12.52 -1.98
N GLN A 111 7.67 13.60 -2.76
CA GLN A 111 6.85 13.74 -3.96
C GLN A 111 7.17 12.69 -5.04
N ASN A 112 8.43 12.26 -5.18
CA ASN A 112 8.81 11.29 -6.21
C ASN A 112 8.48 9.84 -5.81
N SER A 113 8.72 9.47 -4.54
CA SER A 113 8.37 8.14 -4.04
C SER A 113 6.86 7.98 -3.79
N TRP A 114 6.08 9.06 -3.92
CA TRP A 114 4.64 9.09 -3.60
C TRP A 114 3.85 9.75 -4.72
N ALA A 115 2.82 9.08 -5.24
CA ALA A 115 1.71 9.81 -5.87
C ALA A 115 0.96 10.64 -4.81
N MET A 116 1.49 11.80 -4.42
CA MET A 116 0.66 12.89 -3.92
C MET A 116 -0.47 13.05 -4.94
N GLN A 117 -1.72 12.79 -4.51
CA GLN A 117 -2.84 13.41 -5.19
C GLN A 117 -2.62 14.92 -5.00
N ALA A 118 -2.01 15.54 -6.01
CA ALA A 118 -2.09 16.96 -6.19
C ALA A 118 -3.56 17.28 -6.48
N LEU A 119 -4.12 18.17 -5.65
CA LEU A 119 -5.36 18.95 -5.71
C LEU A 119 -5.80 19.13 -4.24
N MET A 120 -5.66 20.31 -3.62
CA MET A 120 -6.50 21.50 -3.85
C MET A 120 -7.94 21.14 -4.13
#